data_AF-A0A1A8JU90-F1
#
_entry.id   AF-A0A1A8JU90-F1
#
_cell.length_a   1.000
_cell.length_b   1.000
_cell.length_c   1.000
_cell.angle_alpha   90.00
_cell.angle_beta   90.00
_cell.angle_gamma   90.00
#
_symmetry.space_group_name_H-M   'P 1'
#
loop_
_entity.id
_entity.type
_entity.pdbx_description
1 polymer ?
#
loop_
_entity_poly.entity_id
_entity_poly.type
_entity_poly.pdbx_seq_one_letter_code
_entity_poly.pdbx_strand_id
1 'polypeptide(L)'
;EKLEILEEWQSHIEGWEGSNITDTCTEMLMQGVLLKISAGNIQERIFFLFDKLLVYCKKKNRRLKNSKASTEGPRYLFRGRINTEVMEVENMDDGTADYHSSGHIVNNGWKIHNT
;
A
#
# COMPACT_ATOMS: atom_id res chain seq x y z
N GLU A 1 -13.77 -16.66 -10.00
CA GLU A 1 -12.65 -17.02 -9.12
C GLU A 1 -11.62 -15.90 -8.91
N LYS A 2 -10.68 -15.60 -9.83
CA LYS A 2 -9.65 -14.55 -9.59
C LYS A 2 -10.23 -13.15 -9.32
N LEU A 3 -11.23 -12.72 -10.10
CA LEU A 3 -11.86 -11.41 -9.92
C LEU A 3 -12.67 -11.31 -8.62
N GLU A 4 -13.34 -12.39 -8.21
CA GLU A 4 -14.08 -12.44 -6.94
C GLU A 4 -13.14 -12.29 -5.74
N ILE A 5 -11.94 -12.90 -5.81
CA ILE A 5 -10.90 -12.72 -4.77
C ILE A 5 -10.46 -11.26 -4.67
N LEU A 6 -10.33 -10.57 -5.81
CA LEU A 6 -9.96 -9.15 -5.83
C LEU A 6 -11.08 -8.26 -5.27
N GLU A 7 -12.33 -8.54 -5.62
CA GLU A 7 -13.49 -7.83 -5.11
C GLU A 7 -13.64 -8.02 -3.59
N GLU A 8 -13.54 -9.27 -3.12
CA GLU A 8 -13.51 -9.58 -1.69
C GLU A 8 -12.35 -8.88 -1.00
N TRP A 9 -11.15 -8.86 -1.61
CA TRP A 9 -10.01 -8.15 -1.06
C TRP A 9 -10.28 -6.64 -0.91
N GLN A 10 -10.84 -5.99 -1.93
CA GLN A 10 -11.15 -4.55 -1.87
C GLN A 10 -12.19 -4.26 -0.78
N SER A 11 -13.16 -5.15 -0.55
CA SER A 11 -14.16 -5.00 0.52
C SER A 11 -13.56 -4.85 1.92
N HIS A 12 -12.33 -5.36 2.13
CA HIS A 12 -11.61 -5.24 3.38
C HIS A 12 -10.86 -3.90 3.55
N ILE A 13 -10.99 -2.97 2.60
CA ILE A 13 -10.34 -1.66 2.60
C ILE A 13 -11.39 -0.58 2.82
N GLU A 14 -11.31 0.08 3.97
CA GLU A 14 -12.13 1.26 4.25
C GLU A 14 -11.59 2.49 3.50
N GLY A 15 -12.51 3.29 2.96
CA GLY A 15 -12.19 4.57 2.33
C GLY A 15 -11.53 4.44 0.96
N TRP A 16 -11.86 3.39 0.20
CA TRP A 16 -11.36 3.21 -1.16
C TRP A 16 -11.67 4.42 -2.06
N GLU A 17 -10.69 4.83 -2.87
CA GLU A 17 -10.82 5.92 -3.83
C GLU A 17 -10.43 5.47 -5.25
N GLY A 18 -11.14 5.97 -6.26
CA GLY A 18 -10.95 5.62 -7.68
C GLY A 18 -11.79 4.43 -8.14
N SER A 19 -11.47 3.87 -9.32
CA SER A 19 -12.16 2.72 -9.90
C SER A 19 -12.03 1.47 -9.03
N ASN A 20 -12.91 0.48 -9.21
CA ASN A 20 -12.75 -0.80 -8.53
C ASN A 20 -11.47 -1.49 -9.02
N ILE A 21 -10.90 -2.34 -8.17
CA ILE A 21 -9.70 -3.09 -8.49
C ILE A 21 -9.92 -4.01 -9.70
N THR A 22 -11.12 -4.57 -9.83
CA THR A 22 -11.52 -5.47 -10.92
C THR A 22 -11.75 -4.73 -12.25
N ASP A 23 -11.89 -3.40 -12.24
CA ASP A 23 -11.99 -2.61 -13.47
C ASP A 23 -10.63 -2.46 -14.17
N THR A 24 -9.53 -2.55 -13.40
CA THR A 24 -8.18 -2.28 -13.91
C THR A 24 -7.23 -3.47 -13.82
N CYS A 25 -7.36 -4.29 -12.78
CA CYS A 25 -6.40 -5.31 -12.40
C CYS A 25 -7.02 -6.71 -12.48
N THR A 26 -6.17 -7.70 -12.78
CA THR A 26 -6.58 -9.10 -12.91
C THR A 26 -5.97 -10.00 -11.85
N GLU A 27 -4.88 -9.58 -11.21
CA GLU A 27 -4.24 -10.33 -10.13
C GLU A 27 -3.38 -9.46 -9.20
N MET A 28 -3.24 -9.93 -7.96
CA MET A 28 -2.26 -9.41 -7.01
C MET A 28 -0.95 -10.17 -7.18
N LEU A 29 0.14 -9.44 -7.44
CA LEU A 29 1.48 -9.99 -7.64
C LEU A 29 2.23 -10.12 -6.32
N MET A 30 2.11 -9.12 -5.45
CA MET A 30 2.83 -9.09 -4.18
C MET A 30 2.12 -8.25 -3.13
N GLN A 31 2.30 -8.60 -1.87
CA GLN A 31 1.96 -7.74 -0.75
C GLN A 31 3.04 -7.78 0.32
N GLY A 32 3.24 -6.67 1.03
CA GLY A 32 4.28 -6.58 2.04
C GLY A 32 4.17 -5.33 2.90
N VAL A 33 4.74 -5.38 4.10
CA VAL A 33 4.82 -4.22 4.99
C VAL A 33 6.14 -3.50 4.73
N LEU A 34 6.10 -2.19 4.50
CA LEU A 34 7.26 -1.34 4.28
C LEU A 34 7.12 -0.04 5.09
N LEU A 35 8.25 0.62 5.34
CA LEU A 35 8.27 1.99 5.84
C LEU A 35 8.15 2.96 4.66
N LYS A 36 7.12 3.79 4.67
CA LYS A 36 6.93 4.86 3.71
C LYS A 36 7.41 6.18 4.31
N ILE A 37 8.34 6.84 3.63
CA ILE A 37 8.73 8.21 3.93
C ILE A 37 7.97 9.15 2.99
N SER A 38 7.29 10.16 3.52
CA SER A 38 6.72 11.24 2.71
C SER A 38 6.47 12.48 3.54
N ALA A 39 6.80 13.65 2.99
CA ALA A 39 6.61 14.94 3.65
C ALA A 39 7.12 14.92 5.11
N GLY A 40 8.36 14.48 5.32
CA GLY A 40 8.99 14.42 6.65
C GLY A 40 8.49 13.34 7.60
N ASN A 41 7.55 12.49 7.19
CA ASN A 41 6.96 11.47 8.06
C ASN A 41 7.37 10.06 7.62
N ILE A 42 7.89 9.26 8.56
CA ILE A 42 8.09 7.82 8.40
C ILE A 42 6.86 7.10 8.95
N GLN A 43 6.22 6.28 8.12
CA GLN A 43 5.01 5.57 8.50
C GLN A 43 5.03 4.13 7.97
N GLU A 44 4.74 3.15 8.83
CA GLU A 44 4.52 1.77 8.39
C GLU A 44 3.25 1.68 7.53
N ARG A 45 3.36 1.08 6.35
CA ARG A 45 2.25 0.85 5.42
C ARG A 45 2.32 -0.58 4.89
N ILE A 46 1.15 -1.17 4.66
CA ILE A 46 1.07 -2.37 3.84
C ILE A 46 0.87 -1.95 2.39
N PHE A 47 1.68 -2.49 1.50
CA PHE A 47 1.64 -2.28 0.07
C PHE A 47 1.09 -3.54 -0.60
N PHE A 48 0.33 -3.32 -1.67
CA PHE A 48 -0.24 -4.35 -2.53
C PHE A 48 0.06 -3.96 -3.97
N LEU A 49 0.86 -4.79 -4.64
CA LEU A 49 1.21 -4.64 -6.04
C LEU A 49 0.31 -5.55 -6.86
N PHE A 50 -0.45 -4.95 -7.76
CA PHE A 50 -1.25 -5.61 -8.78
C PHE A 50 -0.59 -5.43 -10.15
N ASP A 51 -1.08 -6.15 -11.15
CA ASP A 51 -0.62 -6.07 -12.54
C ASP A 51 -0.62 -4.65 -13.12
N LYS A 52 -1.57 -3.78 -12.73
CA LYS A 52 -1.66 -2.39 -13.23
C LYS A 52 -1.73 -1.30 -12.14
N LEU A 53 -1.56 -1.66 -10.88
CA LEU A 53 -1.79 -0.73 -9.78
C LEU A 53 -0.94 -1.06 -8.56
N LEU A 54 -0.33 -0.04 -7.96
CA LEU A 54 0.21 -0.11 -6.61
C LEU A 54 -0.76 0.56 -5.64
N VAL A 55 -1.20 -0.16 -4.60
CA VAL A 55 -2.05 0.37 -3.53
C VAL A 55 -1.29 0.31 -2.21
N TYR A 56 -1.41 1.32 -1.36
CA TYR A 56 -0.88 1.27 -0.01
C TYR A 56 -1.91 1.73 1.02
N CYS A 57 -1.91 1.04 2.16
CA CYS A 57 -2.89 1.23 3.22
C CYS A 57 -2.23 1.30 4.60
N LYS A 58 -2.96 1.87 5.56
CA LYS A 58 -2.66 1.75 6.99
C LYS A 58 -3.37 0.51 7.53
N LYS A 59 -2.64 -0.38 8.20
CA LYS A 59 -3.24 -1.56 8.88
C LYS A 59 -4.04 -1.11 10.10
N LYS A 60 -5.27 -1.61 10.26
CA LYS A 60 -6.06 -1.35 11.46
C LYS A 60 -5.59 -2.27 12.59
N ASN A 61 -5.24 -1.67 13.73
CA ASN A 61 -4.99 -2.43 14.95
C ASN A 61 -6.33 -2.93 15.49
N ARG A 62 -6.62 -4.23 15.29
CA ARG A 62 -7.75 -4.89 15.95
C ARG A 62 -7.44 -4.89 17.45
N ARG A 63 -8.07 -4.00 18.22
CA ARG A 63 -8.01 -4.11 19.69
C ARG A 63 -8.59 -5.47 20.05
N LEU A 64 -7.86 -6.30 20.80
CA LEU A 64 -8.42 -7.43 21.54
C LEU A 64 -9.42 -6.84 22.56
N LYS A 65 -10.63 -6.54 22.12
CA LYS A 65 -11.77 -6.49 23.01
C LYS A 65 -12.45 -7.84 22.86
N ASN A 66 -12.74 -8.47 23.99
CA ASN A 66 -13.41 -9.78 24.18
C ASN A 66 -14.81 -9.90 23.55
N SER A 67 -15.08 -9.21 22.45
CA SER A 67 -16.28 -9.38 21.65
C SER A 67 -15.97 -10.38 20.54
N LYS A 68 -16.81 -11.42 20.46
CA LYS A 68 -17.01 -12.29 19.29
C LYS A 68 -17.54 -11.49 18.07
N ALA A 69 -16.98 -10.30 17.83
CA ALA A 69 -17.42 -9.34 16.84
C ALA A 69 -16.51 -9.42 15.61
N SER A 70 -17.05 -10.13 14.63
CA SER A 70 -16.74 -10.15 13.20
C SER A 70 -15.27 -10.20 12.78
N THR A 71 -14.88 -11.38 12.31
CA THR A 71 -13.78 -11.61 11.37
C THR A 71 -13.93 -10.78 10.07
N GLU A 72 -15.12 -10.20 9.84
CA GLU A 72 -15.62 -9.60 8.60
C GLU A 72 -15.46 -8.06 8.49
N GLY A 73 -14.89 -7.39 9.50
CA GLY A 73 -14.68 -5.95 9.42
C GLY A 73 -13.49 -5.54 8.53
N PRO A 74 -13.50 -4.31 7.95
CA PRO A 74 -12.39 -3.80 7.16
C PRO A 74 -11.06 -3.91 7.90
N ARG A 75 -10.04 -4.46 7.24
CA ARG A 75 -8.71 -4.75 7.78
C ARG A 75 -7.74 -3.59 7.58
N TYR A 76 -8.01 -2.76 6.58
CA TYR A 76 -7.12 -1.71 6.12
C TYR A 76 -7.86 -0.40 5.96
N LEU A 77 -7.13 0.71 6.10
CA LEU A 77 -7.57 2.06 5.75
C LEU A 77 -6.78 2.51 4.53
N PHE A 78 -7.47 2.84 3.45
CA PHE A 78 -6.88 3.32 2.21
C PHE A 78 -6.03 4.57 2.45
N ARG A 79 -4.87 4.67 1.80
CA ARG A 79 -3.96 5.83 1.90
C ARG A 79 -3.45 6.33 0.56
N GLY A 80 -3.63 5.58 -0.52
CA GLY A 80 -3.30 6.00 -1.87
C GLY A 80 -3.13 4.84 -2.83
N ARG A 81 -3.14 5.18 -4.11
CA ARG A 81 -2.95 4.28 -5.24
C ARG A 81 -2.15 4.99 -6.35
N ILE A 82 -1.40 4.22 -7.13
CA ILE A 82 -0.57 4.71 -8.25
C ILE A 82 -0.76 3.74 -9.42
N ASN A 83 -1.11 4.26 -10.60
CA ASN A 83 -1.12 3.44 -11.82
C ASN A 83 0.34 3.10 -12.17
N THR A 84 0.62 1.81 -12.35
CA THR A 84 1.99 1.36 -12.62
C THR A 84 2.51 1.78 -13.99
N GLU A 85 1.63 2.15 -14.93
CA GLU A 85 2.03 2.69 -16.24
C GLU A 85 2.72 4.06 -16.14
N VAL A 86 2.49 4.80 -15.05
CA VAL A 86 3.10 6.11 -14.79
C VAL A 86 3.94 6.11 -13.50
N MET A 87 4.31 4.91 -13.04
CA MET A 87 5.12 4.72 -11.85
C MET A 87 6.56 4.47 -12.24
N GLU A 88 7.45 5.36 -11.81
CA GLU A 88 8.90 5.17 -11.98
C GLU A 88 9.54 4.76 -10.65
N VAL A 89 10.50 3.84 -10.72
CA VAL A 89 11.21 3.31 -9.54
C VAL A 89 12.70 3.58 -9.67
N GLU A 90 13.28 4.20 -8.64
CA GLU A 90 14.70 4.50 -8.56
C GLU A 90 15.30 3.82 -7.32
N ASN A 91 16.36 3.04 -7.50
CA ASN A 91 17.07 2.41 -6.37
C ASN A 91 17.74 3.47 -5.48
N MET A 92 17.84 3.23 -4.17
CA MET A 92 18.66 4.04 -3.27
C MET A 92 19.80 3.20 -2.70
N ASP A 93 21.01 3.74 -2.73
CA ASP A 93 22.15 3.11 -2.08
C ASP A 93 22.00 3.21 -0.55
N ASP A 94 22.41 2.16 0.14
CA ASP A 94 22.41 2.12 1.60
C ASP A 94 23.24 3.26 2.19
N GLY A 95 22.70 3.91 3.22
CA GLY A 95 23.31 5.09 3.84
C GLY A 95 22.87 6.42 3.22
N THR A 96 22.14 6.41 2.10
CA THR A 96 21.66 7.64 1.46
C THR A 96 20.68 8.40 2.37
N ALA A 97 20.91 9.71 2.53
CA ALA A 97 20.00 10.64 3.16
C ALA A 97 19.90 11.90 2.30
N ASP A 98 18.72 12.18 1.76
CA ASP A 98 18.50 13.28 0.83
C ASP A 98 17.23 14.07 1.16
N TYR A 99 16.89 15.02 0.30
CA TYR A 99 15.68 15.82 0.46
C TYR A 99 14.39 14.96 0.45
N HIS A 100 14.33 13.92 -0.37
CA HIS A 100 13.16 13.05 -0.50
C HIS A 100 12.97 12.15 0.73
N SER A 101 14.07 11.71 1.34
CA SER A 101 14.03 11.01 2.64
C SER A 101 13.92 11.97 3.83
N SER A 102 13.83 13.30 3.59
CA SER A 102 13.78 14.33 4.64
C SER A 102 14.95 14.22 5.62
N GLY A 103 16.14 13.87 5.12
CA GLY A 103 17.36 13.68 5.91
C GLY A 103 17.42 12.37 6.70
N HIS A 104 16.43 11.49 6.58
CA HIS A 104 16.51 10.15 7.15
C HIS A 104 17.47 9.27 6.34
N ILE A 105 18.33 8.53 7.05
CA ILE A 105 19.20 7.51 6.43
C ILE A 105 18.33 6.35 5.97
N VAL A 106 18.43 6.00 4.70
CA VAL A 106 17.70 4.89 4.07
C VAL A 106 18.65 3.71 3.87
N ASN A 107 18.19 2.51 4.21
CA ASN A 107 18.83 1.24 3.88
C ASN A 107 17.77 0.29 3.33
N ASN A 108 18.13 -0.56 2.36
CA ASN A 108 17.22 -1.46 1.65
C ASN A 108 16.02 -0.73 1.04
N GLY A 109 16.26 0.44 0.45
CA GLY A 109 15.20 1.36 0.02
C GLY A 109 15.24 1.70 -1.47
N TRP A 110 14.13 2.23 -1.94
CA TRP A 110 13.95 2.77 -3.28
C TRP A 110 12.94 3.92 -3.24
N LYS A 111 12.95 4.76 -4.27
CA LYS A 111 11.96 5.83 -4.48
C LYS A 111 10.92 5.38 -5.49
N ILE A 112 9.72 5.92 -5.31
CA ILE A 112 8.62 5.79 -6.28
C ILE A 112 8.20 7.19 -6.68
N HIS A 113 8.24 7.46 -7.98
CA HIS A 113 7.74 8.68 -8.59
C HIS A 113 6.41 8.36 -9.30
N ASN A 114 5.43 9.23 -9.12
CA ASN A 114 4.15 9.19 -9.85
C ASN A 114 4.17 10.37 -10.82
N THR A 115 4.45 10.09 -12.10
CA THR A 115 4.69 11.10 -13.15
C THR A 115 3.43 11.46 -13.91
#